data_AF-D4ZJY2-F1
#
_entry.id   AF-D4ZJY2-F1
#
_cell.length_a   1.000
_cell.length_b   1.000
_cell.length_c   1.000
_cell.angle_alpha   90.00
_cell.angle_beta   90.00
_cell.angle_gamma   90.00
#
_symmetry.space_group_name_H-M   'P 1'
#
loop_
_entity.id
_entity.type
_entity.pdbx_description
1 polymer ?
#
loop_
_entity_poly.entity_id
_entity_poly.type
_entity_poly.pdbx_seq_one_letter_code
_entity_poly.pdbx_strand_id
1 'polypeptide(L)'
;MFSNEVIFLGLIFLAVILLSQALFLPVYSPQRANTALIRKRLKKLSANAGDTSIEVSLLHKSKLEKLSNFGRKLERIEFIENLSYRLELADYKMMGHHFLILGVLTSIITAMITWFYISDPFMTIIVFVITAFLFNMKLNRDTNKRMDTIEADFPDGLDVIRRALQAGYSFTDAIKLATEELEGPLAKEFKLMFVNINYTKDIKRALLGFIQRVPSVSALAFASAVMVQRETGGNLAENIENLTRVIRQRFKFRRRVKTLSAEGRLSAWILILLPFVLFAVIYLQTPSYVGELTGTEAGHKLLMWGAVGMTIGGWWISRIIKIDV
;
A
#
# COMPACT_ATOMS: atom_id res chain seq x y z
N MET A 1 -31.77 -5.98 -33.03
CA MET A 1 -31.07 -7.10 -32.36
C MET A 1 -29.66 -7.10 -32.88
N PHE A 2 -28.65 -6.79 -32.06
CA PHE A 2 -27.27 -6.94 -32.51
C PHE A 2 -27.03 -8.43 -32.82
N SER A 3 -26.39 -8.73 -33.96
CA SER A 3 -25.97 -10.10 -34.27
C SER A 3 -25.10 -10.61 -33.11
N ASN A 4 -25.27 -11.87 -32.73
CA ASN A 4 -24.47 -12.51 -31.66
C ASN A 4 -22.96 -12.37 -31.93
N GLU A 5 -22.57 -12.25 -33.19
CA GLU A 5 -21.19 -11.99 -33.64
C GLU A 5 -20.67 -10.62 -33.20
N VAL A 6 -21.52 -9.58 -33.23
CA VAL A 6 -21.16 -8.21 -32.81
C VAL A 6 -20.97 -8.13 -31.30
N ILE A 7 -21.81 -8.85 -30.54
CA ILE A 7 -21.69 -8.95 -29.08
C ILE A 7 -20.42 -9.73 -28.70
N PHE A 8 -20.14 -10.83 -29.41
CA PHE A 8 -18.95 -11.65 -29.19
C PHE A 8 -17.66 -10.89 -29.49
N LEU A 9 -17.60 -10.16 -30.62
CA LEU A 9 -16.45 -9.33 -30.98
C LEU A 9 -16.26 -8.15 -30.01
N GLY A 10 -17.35 -7.51 -29.57
CA GLY A 10 -17.31 -6.48 -28.54
C GLY A 10 -16.77 -7.00 -27.22
N LEU A 11 -17.13 -8.22 -26.82
CA LEU A 11 -16.62 -8.88 -25.62
C LEU A 11 -15.15 -9.28 -25.75
N ILE A 12 -14.70 -9.76 -26.91
CA ILE A 12 -13.27 -10.04 -27.16
C ILE A 12 -12.47 -8.74 -27.10
N PHE A 13 -12.93 -7.68 -27.75
CA PHE A 13 -12.28 -6.38 -27.72
C PHE A 13 -12.17 -5.85 -26.29
N LEU A 14 -13.25 -5.95 -25.51
CA LEU A 14 -13.28 -5.51 -24.12
C LEU A 14 -12.42 -6.42 -23.22
N ALA A 15 -12.38 -7.72 -23.47
CA ALA A 15 -11.51 -8.67 -22.77
C ALA A 15 -10.02 -8.42 -23.07
N VAL A 16 -9.67 -8.08 -24.31
CA VAL A 16 -8.29 -7.75 -24.70
C VAL A 16 -7.87 -6.40 -24.09
N ILE A 17 -8.78 -5.41 -24.04
CA ILE A 17 -8.55 -4.15 -23.32
C ILE A 17 -8.34 -4.40 -21.83
N LEU A 18 -9.18 -5.21 -21.19
CA LEU A 18 -9.07 -5.54 -19.78
C LEU A 18 -7.81 -6.37 -19.46
N LEU A 19 -7.43 -7.31 -20.33
CA LEU A 19 -6.19 -8.08 -20.21
C LEU A 19 -4.96 -7.19 -20.38
N SER A 20 -4.99 -6.28 -21.36
CA SER A 20 -3.96 -5.24 -21.53
C SER A 20 -3.85 -4.39 -20.27
N GLN A 21 -4.97 -3.89 -19.74
CA GLN A 21 -4.99 -3.13 -18.47
C GLN A 21 -4.46 -3.95 -17.29
N ALA A 22 -4.82 -5.22 -17.17
CA ALA A 22 -4.40 -6.10 -16.09
C ALA A 22 -2.88 -6.34 -16.09
N LEU A 23 -2.24 -6.41 -17.27
CA LEU A 23 -0.79 -6.54 -17.40
C LEU A 23 -0.03 -5.28 -16.94
N PHE A 24 -0.66 -4.11 -16.95
CA PHE A 24 -0.08 -2.84 -16.49
C PHE A 24 -0.45 -2.43 -15.05
N LEU A 25 -1.33 -3.19 -14.39
CA LEU A 25 -1.75 -2.89 -13.01
C LEU A 25 -0.66 -3.05 -11.92
N PRO A 26 0.55 -3.63 -12.11
CA PRO A 26 1.55 -3.62 -11.05
C PRO A 26 2.53 -2.43 -11.11
N VAL A 27 2.14 -1.26 -11.63
CA VAL A 27 2.98 -0.04 -11.58
C VAL A 27 2.71 0.84 -10.35
N TYR A 28 1.61 0.59 -9.62
CA TYR A 28 1.36 1.19 -8.32
C TYR A 28 1.43 0.13 -7.22
N SER A 29 2.58 -0.54 -7.13
CA SER A 29 3.03 -1.08 -5.86
C SER A 29 3.64 0.10 -5.10
N PRO A 30 2.93 0.78 -4.17
CA PRO A 30 3.63 1.63 -3.22
C PRO A 30 4.68 0.73 -2.60
N GLN A 31 5.95 1.11 -2.74
CA GLN A 31 7.07 0.38 -2.17
C GLN A 31 6.91 0.46 -0.66
N ARG A 32 6.13 -0.50 -0.16
CA ARG A 32 6.22 -1.01 1.18
C ARG A 32 7.67 -1.35 1.31
N ALA A 33 8.38 -0.65 2.18
CA ALA A 33 9.53 -1.26 2.79
C ALA A 33 8.96 -2.54 3.39
N ASN A 34 9.22 -3.67 2.72
CA ASN A 34 8.53 -4.96 2.90
C ASN A 34 8.14 -5.08 4.37
N THR A 35 6.86 -4.88 4.72
CA THR A 35 6.49 -4.75 6.14
C THR A 35 6.89 -6.03 6.89
N ALA A 36 6.94 -7.16 6.16
CA ALA A 36 7.55 -8.42 6.58
C ALA A 36 9.07 -8.35 6.80
N LEU A 37 9.85 -7.72 5.92
CA LEU A 37 11.30 -7.52 6.08
C LEU A 37 11.61 -6.54 7.22
N ILE A 38 10.85 -5.45 7.34
CA ILE A 38 10.93 -4.53 8.48
C ILE A 38 10.60 -5.28 9.76
N ARG A 39 9.48 -6.04 9.80
CA ARG A 39 9.12 -6.89 10.95
C ARG A 39 10.22 -7.90 11.26
N LYS A 40 10.84 -8.53 10.25
CA LYS A 40 11.94 -9.49 10.44
C LYS A 40 13.21 -8.82 10.98
N ARG A 41 13.55 -7.62 10.50
CA ARG A 41 14.67 -6.81 11.02
C ARG A 41 14.37 -6.30 12.44
N LEU A 42 13.17 -5.82 12.70
CA LEU A 42 12.72 -5.40 14.04
C LEU A 42 12.74 -6.57 15.02
N LYS A 43 12.27 -7.76 14.61
CA LYS A 43 12.29 -8.97 15.43
C LYS A 43 13.72 -9.41 15.76
N LYS A 44 14.66 -9.21 14.84
CA LYS A 44 16.10 -9.44 15.10
C LYS A 44 16.69 -8.38 16.03
N LEU A 45 16.38 -7.10 15.82
CA LEU A 45 16.82 -6.01 16.70
C LEU A 45 16.25 -6.15 18.12
N SER A 46 15.00 -6.59 18.26
CA SER A 46 14.37 -6.88 19.55
C SER A 46 14.91 -8.13 20.23
N ALA A 47 15.32 -9.15 19.44
CA ALA A 47 15.93 -10.37 19.97
C ALA A 47 17.36 -10.12 20.49
N ASN A 48 18.13 -9.28 19.80
CA ASN A 48 19.49 -8.91 20.22
C ASN A 48 19.51 -7.95 21.41
N ALA A 49 18.40 -7.24 21.69
CA ALA A 49 18.35 -6.24 22.76
C ALA A 49 18.22 -6.83 24.18
N GLY A 50 18.05 -8.16 24.33
CA GLY A 50 17.85 -8.80 25.63
C GLY A 50 16.57 -8.34 26.33
N ASP A 51 15.57 -9.21 26.43
CA ASP A 51 14.31 -8.97 27.18
C ASP A 51 13.32 -7.89 26.70
N THR A 52 13.56 -7.17 25.61
CA THR A 52 12.66 -6.07 25.19
C THR A 52 11.37 -6.52 24.48
N SER A 53 11.15 -7.82 24.26
CA SER A 53 10.00 -8.36 23.51
C SER A 53 8.70 -8.49 24.33
N ILE A 54 8.75 -8.43 25.65
CA ILE A 54 7.58 -8.73 26.50
C ILE A 54 6.64 -7.51 26.65
N GLU A 55 7.12 -6.32 26.33
CA GLU A 55 6.58 -5.10 26.92
C GLU A 55 6.25 -3.95 25.92
N VAL A 56 6.60 -4.09 24.64
CA VAL A 56 6.12 -3.16 23.58
C VAL A 56 4.78 -3.62 22.98
N SER A 57 4.43 -4.89 23.21
CA SER A 57 3.10 -5.49 22.97
C SER A 57 2.03 -4.99 23.98
N LEU A 58 2.38 -4.14 24.96
CA LEU A 58 1.46 -3.71 26.03
C LEU A 58 0.20 -2.96 25.53
N LEU A 59 0.26 -2.24 24.40
CA LEU A 59 -0.93 -1.62 23.82
C LEU A 59 -1.91 -2.67 23.25
N HIS A 60 -1.40 -3.79 22.76
CA HIS A 60 -2.21 -4.92 22.30
C HIS A 60 -2.70 -5.77 23.49
N LYS A 61 -1.84 -6.02 24.50
CA LYS A 61 -2.20 -6.75 25.73
C LYS A 61 -3.28 -6.04 26.55
N SER A 62 -3.23 -4.71 26.70
CA SER A 62 -4.27 -3.98 27.47
C SER A 62 -5.65 -3.99 26.81
N LYS A 63 -5.72 -4.07 25.47
CA LYS A 63 -6.99 -4.32 24.74
C LYS A 63 -7.45 -5.78 24.86
N LEU A 64 -6.51 -6.73 24.84
CA LEU A 64 -6.78 -8.16 24.99
C LEU A 64 -7.34 -8.53 26.39
N GLU A 65 -6.90 -7.85 27.44
CA GLU A 65 -7.38 -8.07 28.82
C GLU A 65 -8.85 -7.69 29.01
N LYS A 66 -9.38 -6.75 28.20
CA LYS A 66 -10.79 -6.35 28.23
C LYS A 66 -11.72 -7.28 27.43
N LEU A 67 -11.21 -8.35 26.81
CA LEU A 67 -12.00 -9.24 25.95
C LEU A 67 -12.41 -10.57 26.60
N SER A 68 -13.60 -11.01 26.24
CA SER A 68 -14.14 -12.35 26.54
C SER A 68 -13.19 -13.46 26.09
N ASN A 69 -13.16 -14.59 26.81
CA ASN A 69 -12.24 -15.72 26.61
C ASN A 69 -12.21 -16.26 25.17
N PHE A 70 -13.30 -16.10 24.41
CA PHE A 70 -13.39 -16.51 23.02
C PHE A 70 -12.62 -15.58 22.07
N GLY A 71 -12.72 -14.26 22.28
CA GLY A 71 -11.98 -13.26 21.48
C GLY A 71 -10.47 -13.41 21.61
N ARG A 72 -9.98 -13.75 22.81
CA ARG A 72 -8.55 -14.01 23.08
C ARG A 72 -8.00 -15.24 22.34
N LYS A 73 -8.83 -16.27 22.10
CA LYS A 73 -8.41 -17.47 21.35
C LYS A 73 -8.34 -17.21 19.85
N LEU A 74 -9.28 -16.46 19.29
CA LEU A 74 -9.26 -16.11 17.86
C LEU A 74 -8.07 -15.20 17.51
N GLU A 75 -7.70 -14.26 18.38
CA GLU A 75 -6.61 -13.33 18.09
C GLU A 75 -5.22 -13.97 18.12
N ARG A 76 -5.09 -15.21 18.62
CA ARG A 76 -3.86 -16.01 18.52
C ARG A 76 -3.61 -16.60 17.14
N ILE A 77 -4.59 -16.57 16.24
CA ILE A 77 -4.43 -17.04 14.85
C ILE A 77 -3.60 -15.98 14.11
N GLU A 78 -2.48 -16.40 13.51
CA GLU A 78 -1.51 -15.50 12.83
C GLU A 78 -2.17 -14.57 11.79
N PHE A 79 -3.23 -15.05 11.13
CA PHE A 79 -4.03 -14.24 10.20
C PHE A 79 -4.79 -13.09 10.89
N ILE A 80 -5.39 -13.32 12.05
CA ILE A 80 -6.18 -12.34 12.78
C ILE A 80 -5.27 -11.32 13.46
N GLU A 81 -4.13 -11.76 14.01
CA GLU A 81 -3.09 -10.88 14.55
C GLU A 81 -2.57 -9.91 13.47
N ASN A 82 -2.25 -10.43 12.28
CA ASN A 82 -1.80 -9.60 11.16
C ASN A 82 -2.88 -8.60 10.71
N LEU A 83 -4.16 -8.96 10.80
CA LEU A 83 -5.27 -8.08 10.45
C LEU A 83 -5.50 -6.99 11.51
N SER A 84 -5.48 -7.35 12.81
CA SER A 84 -5.52 -6.38 13.92
C SER A 84 -4.39 -5.38 13.79
N TYR A 85 -3.18 -5.83 13.47
CA TYR A 85 -2.04 -4.96 13.23
C TYR A 85 -2.27 -4.00 12.04
N ARG A 86 -2.81 -4.48 10.91
CA ARG A 86 -3.11 -3.63 9.75
C ARG A 86 -4.20 -2.58 10.05
N LEU A 87 -5.17 -2.93 10.89
CA LEU A 87 -6.20 -2.02 11.37
C LEU A 87 -5.62 -0.93 12.27
N GLU A 88 -4.70 -1.30 13.16
CA GLU A 88 -3.97 -0.35 13.99
C GLU A 88 -3.13 0.61 13.14
N LEU A 89 -2.45 0.10 12.11
CA LEU A 89 -1.75 0.93 11.13
C LEU A 89 -2.68 1.87 10.34
N ALA A 90 -3.97 1.56 10.23
CA ALA A 90 -4.96 2.42 9.59
C ALA A 90 -5.67 3.39 10.58
N ASP A 91 -5.25 3.44 11.85
CA ASP A 91 -5.91 4.22 12.93
C ASP A 91 -7.36 3.76 13.21
N TYR A 92 -7.69 2.51 12.89
CA TYR A 92 -8.98 1.94 13.28
C TYR A 92 -8.95 1.49 14.74
N LYS A 93 -9.93 1.95 15.52
CA LYS A 93 -10.07 1.56 16.94
C LYS A 93 -10.48 0.09 17.13
N MET A 94 -11.00 -0.55 16.08
CA MET A 94 -11.55 -1.90 16.10
C MET A 94 -10.46 -2.99 16.06
N MET A 95 -10.73 -4.10 16.73
CA MET A 95 -9.89 -5.31 16.70
C MET A 95 -10.15 -6.12 15.42
N GLY A 96 -9.19 -6.94 14.99
CA GLY A 96 -9.26 -7.75 13.77
C GLY A 96 -10.49 -8.65 13.68
N HIS A 97 -10.92 -9.22 14.81
CA HIS A 97 -12.12 -10.07 14.83
C HIS A 97 -13.41 -9.30 14.55
N HIS A 98 -13.58 -8.06 15.06
CA HIS A 98 -14.74 -7.23 14.74
C HIS A 98 -14.79 -6.86 13.25
N PHE A 99 -13.63 -6.58 12.66
CA PHE A 99 -13.53 -6.30 11.23
C PHE A 99 -13.88 -7.54 10.39
N LEU A 100 -13.39 -8.72 10.75
CA LEU A 100 -13.76 -9.96 10.07
C LEU A 100 -15.25 -10.27 10.19
N ILE A 101 -15.82 -10.14 11.38
CA ILE A 101 -17.25 -10.38 11.60
C ILE A 101 -18.09 -9.42 10.72
N LEU A 102 -17.75 -8.13 10.69
CA LEU A 102 -18.42 -7.16 9.82
C LEU A 102 -18.25 -7.49 8.33
N GLY A 103 -17.04 -7.88 7.90
CA GLY A 103 -16.78 -8.28 6.52
C GLY A 103 -17.56 -9.52 6.11
N VAL A 104 -17.65 -10.53 6.97
CA VAL A 104 -18.42 -11.76 6.72
C VAL A 104 -19.91 -11.48 6.73
N LEU A 105 -20.43 -10.73 7.72
CA LEU A 105 -21.85 -10.38 7.80
C LEU A 105 -22.30 -9.58 6.57
N THR A 106 -21.53 -8.57 6.17
CA THR A 106 -21.84 -7.78 4.97
C THR A 106 -21.79 -8.65 3.70
N SER A 107 -20.83 -9.57 3.59
CA SER A 107 -20.74 -10.49 2.45
C SER A 107 -21.89 -11.50 2.40
N ILE A 108 -22.37 -11.98 3.56
CA ILE A 108 -23.53 -12.87 3.64
C ILE A 108 -24.81 -12.11 3.26
N ILE A 109 -24.99 -10.89 3.75
CA ILE A 109 -26.16 -10.06 3.42
C ILE A 109 -26.20 -9.76 1.91
N THR A 110 -25.08 -9.37 1.31
CA THR A 110 -25.02 -9.12 -0.14
C THR A 110 -25.28 -10.40 -0.93
N ALA A 111 -24.73 -11.54 -0.51
CA ALA A 111 -24.99 -12.84 -1.14
C ALA A 111 -26.47 -13.25 -1.05
N MET A 112 -27.13 -13.06 0.10
CA MET A 112 -28.57 -13.36 0.27
C MET A 112 -29.44 -12.48 -0.63
N ILE A 113 -29.10 -11.20 -0.76
CA ILE A 113 -29.80 -10.28 -1.67
C ILE A 113 -29.62 -10.75 -3.13
N THR A 114 -28.38 -11.08 -3.54
CA THR A 114 -28.12 -11.59 -4.89
C THR A 114 -28.88 -12.87 -5.19
N TRP A 115 -28.95 -13.79 -4.23
CA TRP A 115 -29.72 -15.02 -4.35
C TRP A 115 -31.21 -14.74 -4.57
N PHE A 116 -31.79 -13.81 -3.80
CA PHE A 116 -33.20 -13.46 -3.92
C PHE A 116 -33.58 -12.90 -5.30
N TYR A 117 -32.71 -12.11 -5.93
CA TYR A 117 -32.99 -11.50 -7.24
C TYR A 117 -32.60 -12.36 -8.44
N ILE A 118 -31.48 -13.09 -8.38
CA ILE A 118 -30.89 -13.78 -9.53
C ILE A 118 -31.10 -15.30 -9.45
N SER A 119 -31.19 -15.87 -8.24
CA SER A 119 -31.35 -17.31 -7.98
C SER A 119 -30.31 -18.23 -8.65
N ASP A 120 -29.21 -17.67 -9.16
CA ASP A 120 -28.06 -18.40 -9.69
C ASP A 120 -27.00 -18.61 -8.60
N PRO A 121 -26.64 -19.88 -8.28
CA PRO A 121 -25.59 -20.19 -7.32
C PRO A 121 -24.22 -19.60 -7.68
N PHE A 122 -23.87 -19.53 -8.97
CA PHE A 122 -22.55 -19.09 -9.40
C PHE A 122 -22.36 -17.58 -9.20
N MET A 123 -23.38 -16.79 -9.55
CA MET A 123 -23.37 -15.34 -9.34
C MET A 123 -23.32 -14.96 -7.86
N THR A 124 -24.04 -15.70 -7.00
CA THR A 124 -24.04 -15.48 -5.55
C THR A 124 -22.63 -15.69 -4.95
N ILE A 125 -21.92 -16.74 -5.36
CA ILE A 125 -20.54 -17.00 -4.90
C ILE A 125 -19.59 -15.90 -5.38
N ILE A 126 -19.71 -15.45 -6.62
CA ILE A 126 -18.89 -14.37 -7.17
C ILE A 126 -19.09 -13.07 -6.36
N VAL A 127 -20.33 -12.68 -6.09
CA VAL A 127 -20.63 -11.46 -5.31
C VAL A 127 -20.09 -11.56 -3.89
N PHE A 128 -20.19 -12.72 -3.24
CA PHE A 128 -19.60 -12.97 -1.93
C PHE A 128 -18.07 -12.74 -1.94
N VAL A 129 -17.37 -13.34 -2.91
CA VAL A 129 -15.91 -13.21 -3.03
C VAL A 129 -15.50 -11.77 -3.35
N ILE A 130 -16.22 -11.08 -4.25
CA ILE A 130 -15.95 -9.68 -4.59
C ILE A 130 -16.15 -8.78 -3.37
N THR A 131 -17.22 -8.98 -2.59
CA THR A 131 -17.50 -8.17 -1.40
C THR A 131 -16.40 -8.34 -0.35
N ALA A 132 -15.96 -9.57 -0.08
CA ALA A 132 -14.85 -9.87 0.81
C ALA A 132 -13.53 -9.25 0.32
N PHE A 133 -13.27 -9.30 -0.99
CA PHE A 133 -12.10 -8.69 -1.61
C PHE A 133 -12.08 -7.16 -1.49
N LEU A 134 -13.21 -6.51 -1.77
CA LEU A 134 -13.37 -5.05 -1.65
C LEU A 134 -13.09 -4.56 -0.22
N PHE A 135 -13.50 -5.34 0.78
CA PHE A 135 -13.27 -5.00 2.18
C PHE A 135 -11.77 -5.01 2.54
N ASN A 136 -11.02 -6.01 2.08
CA ASN A 136 -9.55 -6.06 2.25
C ASN A 136 -8.87 -4.94 1.46
N MET A 137 -9.33 -4.66 0.24
CA MET A 137 -8.81 -3.60 -0.61
C MET A 137 -8.98 -2.23 0.06
N LYS A 138 -10.17 -1.95 0.63
CA LYS A 138 -10.43 -0.71 1.37
C LYS A 138 -9.48 -0.56 2.56
N LEU A 139 -9.39 -1.59 3.41
CA LEU A 139 -8.49 -1.57 4.57
C LEU A 139 -7.09 -1.17 4.15
N ASN A 140 -6.56 -1.81 3.10
CA ASN A 140 -5.18 -1.56 2.75
C ASN A 140 -4.93 -0.37 1.83
N ARG A 141 -5.96 0.19 1.21
CA ARG A 141 -5.96 1.57 0.72
C ARG A 141 -5.86 2.57 1.88
N ASP A 142 -6.65 2.39 2.94
CA ASP A 142 -6.66 3.30 4.08
C ASP A 142 -5.35 3.24 4.88
N THR A 143 -4.81 2.04 5.12
CA THR A 143 -3.47 1.86 5.69
C THR A 143 -2.40 2.56 4.84
N ASN A 144 -2.39 2.30 3.52
CA ASN A 144 -1.40 2.89 2.63
C ASN A 144 -1.51 4.42 2.62
N LYS A 145 -2.73 4.96 2.52
CA LYS A 145 -2.97 6.41 2.53
C LYS A 145 -2.44 7.07 3.80
N ARG A 146 -2.73 6.49 4.97
CA ARG A 146 -2.21 7.01 6.25
C ARG A 146 -0.69 6.96 6.30
N MET A 147 -0.08 5.86 5.90
CA MET A 147 1.38 5.71 5.89
C MET A 147 2.05 6.68 4.91
N ASP A 148 1.46 6.89 3.74
CA ASP A 148 1.96 7.85 2.75
C ASP A 148 1.90 9.29 3.29
N THR A 149 0.83 9.65 4.02
CA THR A 149 0.74 10.94 4.72
C THR A 149 1.83 11.08 5.79
N ILE A 150 2.01 10.07 6.65
CA ILE A 150 3.06 10.10 7.68
C ILE A 150 4.45 10.26 7.05
N GLU A 151 4.75 9.51 5.99
CA GLU A 151 6.04 9.56 5.32
C GLU A 151 6.27 10.93 4.64
N ALA A 152 5.22 11.54 4.07
CA ALA A 152 5.29 12.85 3.44
C ALA A 152 5.57 13.98 4.44
N ASP A 153 4.94 13.93 5.62
CA ASP A 153 5.09 14.95 6.67
C ASP A 153 6.39 14.74 7.50
N PHE A 154 7.03 13.57 7.36
CA PHE A 154 8.21 13.19 8.14
C PHE A 154 9.37 14.18 8.09
N PRO A 155 9.80 14.69 6.90
CA PRO A 155 10.90 15.65 6.82
C PRO A 155 10.61 16.95 7.58
N ASP A 156 9.36 17.40 7.56
CA ASP A 156 8.96 18.65 8.21
C ASP A 156 8.96 18.46 9.74
N GLY A 157 8.53 17.29 10.22
CA GLY A 157 8.68 16.94 11.63
C GLY A 157 10.13 16.85 12.09
N LEU A 158 11.03 16.31 11.26
CA LEU A 158 12.46 16.32 11.56
C LEU A 158 13.05 17.73 11.56
N ASP A 159 12.53 18.66 10.75
CA ASP A 159 12.96 20.07 10.77
C ASP A 159 12.57 20.76 12.08
N VAL A 160 11.40 20.48 12.64
CA VAL A 160 11.00 20.96 13.98
C VAL A 160 11.97 20.42 15.04
N ILE A 161 12.19 19.10 15.04
CA ILE A 161 13.10 18.43 16.00
C ILE A 161 14.51 19.00 15.89
N ARG A 162 15.04 19.14 14.67
CA ARG A 162 16.37 19.71 14.41
C ARG A 162 16.48 21.11 14.99
N ARG A 163 15.51 22.00 14.70
CA ARG A 163 15.54 23.40 15.18
C ARG A 163 15.53 23.45 16.71
N ALA A 164 14.72 22.62 17.36
CA ALA A 164 14.71 22.53 18.82
C ALA A 164 16.06 22.04 19.38
N LEU A 165 16.64 20.99 18.79
CA LEU A 165 17.95 20.49 19.20
C LEU A 165 19.06 21.54 19.01
N GLN A 166 19.04 22.30 17.91
CA GLN A 166 19.98 23.40 17.66
C GLN A 166 19.83 24.54 18.67
N ALA A 167 18.61 24.77 19.17
CA ALA A 167 18.33 25.73 20.23
C ALA A 167 18.68 25.20 21.64
N GLY A 168 19.27 24.00 21.75
CA GLY A 168 19.74 23.41 23.01
C GLY A 168 18.67 22.65 23.80
N TYR A 169 17.48 22.43 23.22
CA TYR A 169 16.45 21.61 23.86
C TYR A 169 16.90 20.16 23.97
N SER A 170 16.43 19.46 25.01
CA SER A 170 16.61 18.01 25.12
C SER A 170 15.89 17.30 23.97
N PHE A 171 16.31 16.08 23.64
CA PHE A 171 15.60 15.27 22.63
C PHE A 171 14.12 15.10 22.96
N THR A 172 13.79 14.83 24.23
CA THR A 172 12.40 14.66 24.68
C THR A 172 11.57 15.92 24.48
N ASP A 173 12.15 17.10 24.76
CA ASP A 173 11.50 18.39 24.54
C ASP A 173 11.36 18.73 23.05
N ALA A 174 12.37 18.36 22.23
CA ALA A 174 12.30 18.50 20.78
C ALA A 174 11.16 17.67 20.17
N ILE A 175 10.93 16.45 20.68
CA ILE A 175 9.75 15.66 20.29
C ILE A 175 8.46 16.36 20.74
N LYS A 176 8.40 16.89 21.97
CA LYS A 176 7.23 17.61 22.46
C LYS A 176 6.87 18.78 21.54
N LEU A 177 7.86 19.60 21.15
CA LEU A 177 7.64 20.71 20.24
C LEU A 177 7.10 20.23 18.89
N ALA A 178 7.63 19.12 18.35
CA ALA A 178 7.10 18.52 17.13
C ALA A 178 5.64 18.06 17.27
N THR A 179 5.18 17.69 18.47
CA THR A 179 3.76 17.35 18.69
C THR A 179 2.84 18.56 18.77
N GLU A 180 3.40 19.75 19.02
CA GLU A 180 2.67 21.01 19.14
C GLU A 180 2.66 21.77 17.80
N GLU A 181 3.73 21.70 17.01
CA GLU A 181 3.83 22.38 15.70
C GLU A 181 3.26 21.57 14.53
N LEU A 182 3.22 20.24 14.61
CA LEU A 182 2.72 19.38 13.53
C LEU A 182 1.25 19.04 13.70
N GLU A 183 0.56 18.87 12.58
CA GLU A 183 -0.79 18.32 12.52
C GLU A 183 -0.81 16.91 11.91
N GLY A 184 -1.95 16.24 11.97
CA GLY A 184 -2.17 14.98 11.26
C GLY A 184 -1.62 13.72 11.94
N PRO A 185 -1.45 12.62 11.19
CA PRO A 185 -1.15 11.30 11.76
C PRO A 185 0.27 11.19 12.32
N LEU A 186 1.25 11.93 11.79
CA LEU A 186 2.61 11.94 12.32
C LEU A 186 2.67 12.57 13.72
N ALA A 187 2.00 13.71 13.91
CA ALA A 187 1.91 14.38 15.21
C ALA A 187 1.33 13.46 16.29
N LYS A 188 0.28 12.68 15.96
CA LYS A 188 -0.29 11.67 16.86
C LYS A 188 0.75 10.61 17.28
N GLU A 189 1.54 10.12 16.34
CA GLU A 189 2.54 9.08 16.62
C GLU A 189 3.73 9.62 17.43
N PHE A 190 4.16 10.86 17.18
CA PHE A 190 5.14 11.55 18.03
C PHE A 190 4.59 11.83 19.43
N LYS A 191 3.29 12.14 19.57
CA LYS A 191 2.66 12.31 20.88
C LYS A 191 2.67 11.01 21.68
N LEU A 192 2.32 9.89 21.05
CA LEU A 192 2.44 8.57 21.68
C LEU A 192 3.89 8.25 22.04
N MET A 193 4.85 8.59 21.19
CA MET A 193 6.27 8.40 21.49
C MET A 193 6.71 9.24 22.70
N PHE A 194 6.36 10.53 22.75
CA PHE A 194 6.64 11.42 23.88
C PHE A 194 6.06 10.90 25.19
N VAL A 195 4.79 10.48 25.18
CA VAL A 195 4.13 9.89 26.37
C VAL A 195 4.87 8.63 26.83
N ASN A 196 5.25 7.75 25.91
CA ASN A 196 5.99 6.53 26.23
C ASN A 196 7.40 6.81 26.77
N ILE A 197 8.12 7.82 26.24
CA ILE A 197 9.42 8.24 26.76
C ILE A 197 9.29 8.67 28.22
N ASN A 198 8.28 9.51 28.54
CA ASN A 198 8.07 10.01 29.90
C ASN A 198 7.61 8.91 30.87
N TYR A 199 6.79 7.96 30.40
CA TYR A 199 6.27 6.89 31.23
C TYR A 199 7.32 5.81 31.53
N THR A 200 7.99 5.28 30.50
CA THR A 200 8.94 4.18 30.64
C THR A 200 10.34 4.65 31.04
N LYS A 201 10.66 5.93 30.83
CA LYS A 201 12.02 6.50 30.96
C LYS A 201 13.07 5.80 30.08
N ASP A 202 12.63 5.07 29.06
CA ASP A 202 13.47 4.37 28.09
C ASP A 202 13.15 4.85 26.67
N ILE A 203 14.05 5.68 26.14
CA ILE A 203 13.97 6.22 24.78
C ILE A 203 14.10 5.11 23.74
N LYS A 204 14.97 4.11 23.95
CA LYS A 204 15.17 3.01 22.99
C LYS A 204 13.88 2.23 22.83
N ARG A 205 13.23 1.91 23.95
CA ARG A 205 11.94 1.22 23.95
C ARG A 205 10.82 2.04 23.30
N ALA A 206 10.76 3.35 23.57
CA ALA A 206 9.78 4.23 22.94
C ALA A 206 9.97 4.33 21.42
N LEU A 207 11.21 4.42 20.94
CA LEU A 207 11.56 4.43 19.53
C LEU A 207 11.19 3.11 18.84
N LEU A 208 11.47 1.97 19.46
CA LEU A 208 11.07 0.66 18.93
C LEU A 208 9.54 0.55 18.80
N GLY A 209 8.79 1.04 19.79
CA GLY A 209 7.33 1.10 19.71
C GLY A 209 6.83 2.04 18.61
N PHE A 210 7.50 3.18 18.41
CA PHE A 210 7.20 4.09 17.31
C PHE A 210 7.39 3.41 15.95
N ILE A 211 8.50 2.69 15.73
CA ILE A 211 8.74 1.98 14.47
C ILE A 211 7.70 0.87 14.22
N GLN A 212 7.21 0.21 15.28
CA GLN A 212 6.15 -0.81 15.12
C GLN A 212 4.84 -0.20 14.60
N ARG A 213 4.49 1.01 15.04
CA ARG A 213 3.29 1.75 14.60
C ARG A 213 3.50 2.51 13.29
N VAL A 214 4.74 2.88 12.98
CA VAL A 214 5.16 3.56 11.76
C VAL A 214 6.27 2.76 11.07
N PRO A 215 5.94 1.64 10.39
CA PRO A 215 6.91 0.78 9.73
C PRO A 215 7.38 1.39 8.40
N SER A 216 8.06 2.53 8.45
CA SER A 216 8.58 3.25 7.29
C SER A 216 10.11 3.32 7.28
N VAL A 217 10.70 3.57 6.11
CA VAL A 217 12.15 3.73 5.96
C VAL A 217 12.63 4.95 6.77
N SER A 218 11.88 6.04 6.71
CA SER A 218 12.21 7.28 7.42
C SER A 218 12.14 7.11 8.94
N ALA A 219 11.12 6.41 9.44
CA ALA A 219 10.99 6.08 10.87
C ALA A 219 12.14 5.19 11.38
N LEU A 220 12.53 4.17 10.60
CA LEU A 220 13.68 3.30 10.92
C LEU A 220 14.99 4.09 10.94
N ALA A 221 15.23 4.92 9.93
CA ALA A 221 16.44 5.73 9.83
C ALA A 221 16.52 6.75 10.97
N PHE A 222 15.41 7.39 11.31
CA PHE A 222 15.30 8.28 12.47
C PHE A 222 15.63 7.57 13.79
N ALA A 223 14.97 6.46 14.08
CA ALA A 223 15.24 5.72 15.31
C ALA A 223 16.69 5.23 15.39
N SER A 224 17.25 4.75 14.27
CA SER A 224 18.65 4.34 14.20
C SER A 224 19.61 5.51 14.44
N ALA A 225 19.36 6.66 13.83
CA ALA A 225 20.18 7.86 14.01
C ALA A 225 20.17 8.29 15.48
N VAL A 226 18.99 8.35 16.12
CA VAL A 226 18.87 8.71 17.54
C VAL A 226 19.57 7.70 18.45
N MET A 227 19.37 6.39 18.23
CA MET A 227 19.99 5.35 19.05
C MET A 227 21.52 5.39 18.97
N VAL A 228 22.08 5.42 17.75
CA VAL A 228 23.54 5.48 17.53
C VAL A 228 24.13 6.75 18.13
N GLN A 229 23.46 7.89 17.97
CA GLN A 229 23.98 9.15 18.48
C GLN A 229 23.99 9.21 20.00
N ARG A 230 23.01 8.59 20.67
CA ARG A 230 22.99 8.53 22.13
C ARG A 230 24.08 7.62 22.70
N GLU A 231 24.45 6.56 21.99
CA GLU A 231 25.54 5.66 22.41
C GLU A 231 26.92 6.28 22.16
N THR A 232 27.07 7.05 21.07
CA THR A 232 28.37 7.64 20.68
C THR A 232 28.57 9.09 21.15
N GLY A 233 27.53 9.77 21.66
CA GLY A 233 27.62 11.08 22.31
C GLY A 233 27.82 12.29 21.39
N GLY A 234 27.77 12.15 20.06
CA GLY A 234 27.96 13.28 19.15
C GLY A 234 26.71 14.15 18.90
N ASN A 235 26.77 15.01 17.88
CA ASN A 235 25.75 16.02 17.60
C ASN A 235 24.48 15.46 16.93
N LEU A 236 23.42 15.26 17.73
CA LEU A 236 22.13 14.79 17.22
C LEU A 236 21.48 15.78 16.25
N ALA A 237 21.64 17.09 16.43
CA ALA A 237 21.06 18.07 15.53
C ALA A 237 21.62 17.93 14.11
N GLU A 238 22.93 17.73 13.98
CA GLU A 238 23.61 17.53 12.70
C GLU A 238 23.19 16.21 12.04
N ASN A 239 23.09 15.12 12.82
CA ASN A 239 22.66 13.83 12.28
C ASN A 239 21.20 13.88 11.78
N ILE A 240 20.31 14.53 12.53
CA ILE A 240 18.93 14.77 12.09
C ILE A 240 18.88 15.67 10.84
N GLU A 241 19.72 16.70 10.74
CA GLU A 241 19.81 17.52 9.53
C GLU A 241 20.19 16.71 8.29
N ASN A 242 21.23 15.89 8.41
CA ASN A 242 21.68 15.01 7.34
C ASN A 242 20.57 14.02 6.95
N LEU A 243 19.87 13.46 7.93
CA LEU A 243 18.73 12.58 7.69
C LEU A 243 17.59 13.29 6.94
N THR A 244 17.19 14.50 7.36
CA THR A 244 16.16 15.29 6.68
C THR A 244 16.55 15.55 5.22
N ARG A 245 17.82 15.91 4.98
CA ARG A 245 18.36 16.15 3.63
C ARG A 245 18.26 14.90 2.76
N VAL A 246 18.69 13.74 3.26
CA VAL A 246 18.64 12.45 2.55
C VAL A 246 17.19 12.05 2.24
N ILE A 247 16.26 12.19 3.19
CA ILE A 247 14.84 11.86 2.96
C ILE A 247 14.24 12.78 1.88
N ARG A 248 14.51 14.09 1.93
CA ARG A 248 14.04 15.04 0.90
C ARG A 248 14.63 14.74 -0.48
N GLN A 249 15.92 14.38 -0.56
CA GLN A 249 16.55 13.96 -1.81
C GLN A 249 15.87 12.70 -2.38
N ARG A 250 15.56 11.72 -1.52
CA ARG A 250 14.80 10.51 -1.93
C ARG A 250 13.41 10.87 -2.46
N PHE A 251 12.70 11.81 -1.85
CA PHE A 251 11.41 12.27 -2.36
C PHE A 251 11.53 12.97 -3.72
N LYS A 252 12.50 13.87 -3.88
CA LYS A 252 12.77 14.55 -5.16
C LYS A 252 13.12 13.54 -6.25
N PHE A 253 13.96 12.56 -5.94
CA PHE A 253 14.32 11.47 -6.85
C PHE A 253 13.07 10.69 -7.28
N ARG A 254 12.24 10.24 -6.33
CA ARG A 254 10.98 9.53 -6.64
C ARG A 254 10.03 10.34 -7.51
N ARG A 255 9.88 11.64 -7.22
CA ARG A 255 9.04 12.53 -8.03
C ARG A 255 9.59 12.65 -9.45
N ARG A 256 10.91 12.80 -9.60
CA ARG A 256 11.58 12.86 -10.90
C ARG A 256 11.40 11.56 -11.68
N VAL A 257 11.61 10.40 -11.06
CA VAL A 257 11.36 9.09 -11.69
C VAL A 257 9.89 8.94 -12.10
N LYS A 258 8.94 9.35 -11.24
CA LYS A 258 7.50 9.31 -11.55
C LYS A 258 7.13 10.19 -12.74
N THR A 259 7.72 11.38 -12.84
CA THR A 259 7.50 12.30 -13.98
C THR A 259 8.13 11.77 -15.26
N LEU A 260 9.39 11.33 -15.23
CA LEU A 260 10.07 10.79 -16.40
C LEU A 260 9.43 9.49 -16.91
N SER A 261 9.02 8.60 -15.99
CA SER A 261 8.29 7.38 -16.36
C SER A 261 6.85 7.64 -16.81
N ALA A 262 6.27 8.82 -16.55
CA ALA A 262 4.93 9.13 -17.03
C ALA A 262 4.93 9.30 -18.56
N GLU A 263 5.96 9.93 -19.12
CA GLU A 263 6.11 10.10 -20.56
C GLU A 263 6.23 8.75 -21.28
N GLY A 264 7.18 7.91 -20.87
CA GLY A 264 7.34 6.56 -21.46
C GLY A 264 6.09 5.69 -21.30
N ARG A 265 5.35 5.85 -20.19
CA ARG A 265 4.05 5.17 -20.01
C ARG A 265 2.99 5.69 -20.97
N LEU A 266 2.87 7.00 -21.16
CA LEU A 266 1.89 7.57 -22.10
C LEU A 266 2.19 7.12 -23.54
N SER A 267 3.46 7.13 -23.96
CA SER A 267 3.85 6.62 -25.28
C SER A 267 3.51 5.14 -25.45
N ALA A 268 3.77 4.31 -24.44
CA ALA A 268 3.36 2.90 -24.42
C ALA A 268 1.85 2.72 -24.53
N TRP A 269 1.08 3.51 -23.78
CA TRP A 269 -0.39 3.51 -23.84
C TRP A 269 -0.90 3.82 -25.24
N ILE A 270 -0.35 4.85 -25.89
CA ILE A 270 -0.72 5.22 -27.25
C ILE A 270 -0.43 4.06 -28.21
N LEU A 271 0.79 3.50 -28.16
CA LEU A 271 1.22 2.45 -29.10
C LEU A 271 0.36 1.19 -28.98
N ILE A 272 -0.02 0.82 -27.75
CA ILE A 272 -0.86 -0.35 -27.49
C ILE A 272 -2.33 -0.09 -27.88
N LEU A 273 -2.85 1.12 -27.65
CA LEU A 273 -4.24 1.48 -27.98
C LEU A 273 -4.45 1.70 -29.48
N LEU A 274 -3.42 2.15 -30.20
CA LEU A 274 -3.50 2.52 -31.61
C LEU A 274 -4.19 1.47 -32.51
N PRO A 275 -3.82 0.17 -32.50
CA PRO A 275 -4.49 -0.84 -33.34
C PRO A 275 -5.96 -1.04 -32.99
N PHE A 276 -6.36 -0.89 -31.72
CA PHE A 276 -7.76 -1.00 -31.30
C PHE A 276 -8.59 0.19 -31.77
N VAL A 277 -8.02 1.40 -31.67
CA VAL A 277 -8.66 2.63 -32.16
C VAL A 277 -8.79 2.57 -33.68
N LEU A 278 -7.74 2.17 -34.40
CA LEU A 278 -7.79 2.00 -35.85
C LEU A 278 -8.82 0.94 -36.26
N PHE A 279 -8.86 -0.19 -35.58
CA PHE A 279 -9.87 -1.23 -35.83
C PHE A 279 -11.28 -0.68 -35.67
N ALA A 280 -11.55 0.07 -34.59
CA ALA A 280 -12.85 0.69 -34.35
C ALA A 280 -13.22 1.72 -35.43
N VAL A 281 -12.25 2.56 -35.86
CA VAL A 281 -12.48 3.55 -36.92
C VAL A 281 -12.78 2.87 -38.26
N ILE A 282 -11.98 1.85 -38.64
CA ILE A 282 -12.18 1.10 -39.89
C ILE A 282 -13.51 0.36 -39.85
N TYR A 283 -13.90 -0.21 -38.71
CA TYR A 283 -15.20 -0.85 -38.54
C TYR A 283 -16.36 0.12 -38.79
N LEU A 284 -16.27 1.35 -38.29
CA LEU A 284 -17.31 2.37 -38.46
C LEU A 284 -17.35 2.93 -39.89
N GLN A 285 -16.20 3.13 -40.54
CA GLN A 285 -16.13 3.72 -41.88
C GLN A 285 -16.33 2.70 -43.00
N THR A 286 -15.83 1.47 -42.84
CA THR A 286 -15.83 0.45 -43.88
C THR A 286 -16.05 -0.95 -43.27
N PRO A 287 -17.31 -1.26 -42.86
CA PRO A 287 -17.63 -2.54 -42.22
C PRO A 287 -17.29 -3.77 -43.07
N SER A 288 -17.35 -3.66 -44.40
CA SER A 288 -17.02 -4.74 -45.33
C SER A 288 -15.57 -5.21 -45.20
N TYR A 289 -14.63 -4.29 -44.97
CA TYR A 289 -13.21 -4.60 -44.80
C TYR A 289 -12.95 -5.43 -43.53
N VAL A 290 -13.64 -5.09 -42.43
CA VAL A 290 -13.57 -5.87 -41.20
C VAL A 290 -14.21 -7.24 -41.38
N GLY A 291 -15.34 -7.30 -42.09
CA GLY A 291 -16.02 -8.56 -42.41
C GLY A 291 -15.14 -9.54 -43.18
N GLU A 292 -14.30 -9.05 -44.10
CA GLU A 292 -13.36 -9.88 -44.87
C GLU A 292 -12.16 -10.36 -44.02
N LEU A 293 -11.68 -9.50 -43.11
CA LEU A 293 -10.67 -9.85 -42.12
C LEU A 293 -11.17 -10.89 -41.11
N THR A 294 -12.45 -10.85 -40.72
CA THR A 294 -13.04 -11.80 -39.76
C THR A 294 -13.71 -12.99 -40.42
N GLY A 295 -13.98 -12.97 -41.72
CA GLY A 295 -14.67 -14.05 -42.44
C GLY A 295 -13.74 -15.06 -43.09
N THR A 296 -12.48 -14.68 -43.35
CA THR A 296 -11.52 -15.53 -44.08
C THR A 296 -10.55 -16.24 -43.14
N GLU A 297 -10.10 -17.45 -43.50
CA GLU A 297 -9.11 -18.21 -42.71
C GLU A 297 -7.77 -17.47 -42.62
N ALA A 298 -7.39 -16.77 -43.70
CA ALA A 298 -6.19 -15.92 -43.73
C ALA A 298 -6.31 -14.74 -42.76
N GLY A 299 -7.47 -14.09 -42.69
CA GLY A 299 -7.71 -12.98 -41.76
C GLY A 299 -7.64 -13.39 -40.28
N HIS A 300 -8.18 -14.57 -39.94
CA HIS A 300 -8.03 -15.14 -38.60
C HIS A 300 -6.56 -15.40 -38.23
N LYS A 301 -5.76 -15.96 -39.15
CA LYS A 301 -4.32 -16.17 -38.92
C LYS A 301 -3.58 -14.85 -38.70
N LEU A 302 -3.90 -13.80 -39.48
CA LEU A 302 -3.32 -12.47 -39.30
C LEU A 302 -3.69 -11.85 -37.95
N LEU A 303 -4.95 -11.95 -37.52
CA LEU A 303 -5.39 -11.50 -36.20
C LEU A 303 -4.68 -12.24 -35.07
N MET A 304 -4.51 -13.56 -35.21
CA MET A 304 -3.80 -14.39 -34.23
C MET A 304 -2.33 -13.96 -34.09
N TRP A 305 -1.59 -13.83 -35.20
CA TRP A 305 -0.21 -13.36 -35.18
C TRP A 305 -0.08 -11.92 -34.67
N GLY A 306 -1.04 -11.06 -35.02
CA GLY A 306 -1.13 -9.70 -34.49
C GLY A 306 -1.30 -9.69 -32.97
N ALA A 307 -2.21 -10.50 -32.43
CA ALA A 307 -2.44 -10.62 -30.99
C ALA A 307 -1.19 -11.15 -30.25
N VAL A 308 -0.51 -12.16 -30.81
CA VAL A 308 0.77 -12.65 -30.27
C VAL A 308 1.84 -11.55 -30.29
N GLY A 309 1.98 -10.82 -31.39
CA GLY A 309 2.91 -9.69 -31.48
C GLY A 309 2.60 -8.59 -30.46
N MET A 310 1.32 -8.26 -30.25
CA MET A 310 0.89 -7.25 -29.27
C MET A 310 1.16 -7.70 -27.83
N THR A 311 0.93 -8.97 -27.50
CA THR A 311 1.21 -9.49 -26.16
C THR A 311 2.70 -9.50 -25.86
N ILE A 312 3.55 -9.91 -26.81
CA ILE A 312 5.01 -9.87 -26.68
C ILE A 312 5.50 -8.42 -26.57
N GLY A 313 5.01 -7.52 -27.45
CA GLY A 313 5.39 -6.11 -27.44
C GLY A 313 4.97 -5.42 -26.14
N GLY A 314 3.75 -5.66 -25.67
CA GLY A 314 3.25 -5.16 -24.39
C GLY A 314 4.07 -5.66 -23.21
N TRP A 315 4.41 -6.96 -23.19
CA TRP A 315 5.28 -7.54 -22.18
C TRP A 315 6.68 -6.90 -22.19
N TRP A 316 7.29 -6.72 -23.35
CA TRP A 316 8.61 -6.09 -23.48
C TRP A 316 8.58 -4.63 -23.00
N ILE A 317 7.60 -3.85 -23.44
CA ILE A 317 7.40 -2.46 -23.00
C ILE A 317 7.21 -2.41 -21.48
N SER A 318 6.42 -3.31 -20.91
CA SER A 318 6.22 -3.38 -19.45
C SER A 318 7.53 -3.63 -18.68
N ARG A 319 8.46 -4.39 -19.26
CA ARG A 319 9.78 -4.66 -18.67
C ARG A 319 10.72 -3.46 -18.76
N ILE A 320 10.72 -2.73 -19.87
CA ILE A 320 11.55 -1.52 -20.05
C ILE A 320 11.10 -0.41 -19.11
N ILE A 321 9.79 -0.24 -18.94
CA ILE A 321 9.21 0.84 -18.13
C ILE A 321 9.32 0.59 -16.63
N LYS A 322 9.50 -0.67 -16.22
CA LYS A 322 9.68 -1.02 -14.81
C LYS A 322 11.07 -0.57 -14.32
N ILE A 323 11.15 0.70 -13.95
CA ILE A 323 12.29 1.26 -13.22
C ILE A 323 12.14 0.83 -11.76
N ASP A 324 12.93 -0.14 -11.34
CA ASP A 324 13.07 -0.47 -9.91
C ASP A 324 13.75 0.71 -9.21
N VAL A 325 13.05 1.33 -8.24
CA VAL A 325 13.58 2.38 -7.34
C VAL A 325 13.79 1.82 -5.94
#